data_AF-A0A2C8F4H7-F1
#
_entry.id   AF-A0A2C8F4H7-F1
#
_cell.length_a   1.000
_cell.length_b   1.000
_cell.length_c   1.000
_cell.angle_alpha   90.00
_cell.angle_beta   90.00
_cell.angle_gamma   90.00
#
_symmetry.space_group_name_H-M   'P 1'
#
loop_
_entity.id
_entity.type
_entity.pdbx_description
1 polymer ?
#
loop_
_entity_poly.entity_id
_entity_poly.type
_entity_poly.pdbx_seq_one_letter_code
_entity_poly.pdbx_strand_id
1 'polypeptide(L)'
;MKLAQSVKVGAWFLIALNLLIAFGSIWIFMRMAPAIEVIISQNEVSLEASEEMLAALLNIKTSEIPSAELIESFVNALTKAKNNITEKEESAVIDTIIHHYEDAYKGNNIAQKKTVNAIVTLGDINRAAMRRADANAKQLGYAGAWGVVFMATITFMVGMIFLRSMKKNLLEPVQEIDAVIIAFREGDMMRRCSMKNPPKSIKKIFGNINDLLDMQCSARIDGGSQEKKS
;
A
#
# COMPACT_ATOMS: atom_id res chain seq x y z
N MET A 1 0.06 6.82 38.50
CA MET A 1 -0.91 6.91 37.38
C MET A 1 -0.30 7.39 36.06
N LYS A 2 0.58 8.41 36.02
CA LYS A 2 1.11 8.95 34.74
C LYS A 2 1.93 7.96 33.88
N LEU A 3 2.64 7.00 34.47
CA LEU A 3 3.52 6.08 33.71
C LEU A 3 2.76 4.93 33.03
N ALA A 4 1.80 4.32 33.73
CA ALA A 4 0.84 3.40 33.12
C ALA A 4 0.04 4.09 32.00
N GLN A 5 -0.27 5.37 32.17
CA GLN A 5 -0.94 6.17 31.15
C GLN A 5 -0.03 6.47 29.95
N SER A 6 1.25 6.79 30.14
CA SER A 6 2.22 6.95 29.04
C SER A 6 2.42 5.66 28.23
N VAL A 7 2.46 4.50 28.91
CA VAL A 7 2.60 3.20 28.26
C VAL A 7 1.32 2.84 27.50
N LYS A 8 0.15 3.05 28.12
CA LYS A 8 -1.16 2.83 27.48
C LYS A 8 -1.37 3.74 26.27
N VAL A 9 -0.94 5.00 26.34
CA VAL A 9 -0.97 5.95 25.21
C VAL A 9 -0.02 5.50 24.09
N GLY A 10 1.20 5.07 24.42
CA GLY A 10 2.14 4.54 23.43
C GLY A 10 1.63 3.27 22.73
N ALA A 11 1.00 2.36 23.48
CA ALA A 11 0.38 1.15 22.93
C ALA A 11 -0.82 1.48 22.03
N TRP A 12 -1.72 2.36 22.47
CA TRP A 12 -2.85 2.83 21.65
C TRP A 12 -2.39 3.55 20.38
N PHE A 13 -1.33 4.35 20.49
CA PHE A 13 -0.72 5.01 19.34
C PHE A 13 -0.16 4.00 18.34
N LEU A 14 0.56 2.97 18.80
CA LEU A 14 1.05 1.89 17.95
C LEU A 14 -0.08 1.14 17.25
N ILE A 15 -1.17 0.82 17.96
CA ILE A 15 -2.34 0.15 17.38
C ILE A 15 -2.97 1.04 16.30
N ALA A 16 -3.22 2.31 16.61
CA ALA A 16 -3.81 3.26 15.67
C ALA A 16 -2.92 3.46 14.43
N LEU A 17 -1.60 3.57 14.62
CA LEU A 17 -0.62 3.70 13.54
C LEU A 17 -0.62 2.46 12.64
N ASN A 18 -0.62 1.25 13.22
CA ASN A 18 -0.69 0.01 12.44
C ASN A 18 -2.01 -0.10 11.66
N LEU A 19 -3.13 0.30 12.27
CA LEU A 19 -4.42 0.33 11.60
C LEU A 19 -4.40 1.29 10.40
N LEU A 20 -3.87 2.50 10.59
CA LEU A 20 -3.74 3.51 9.54
C LEU A 20 -2.87 3.00 8.39
N ILE A 21 -1.77 2.32 8.69
CA ILE A 21 -0.89 1.72 7.68
C ILE A 21 -1.56 0.58 6.94
N ALA A 22 -2.32 -0.28 7.62
CA ALA A 22 -3.09 -1.34 6.99
C ALA A 22 -4.13 -0.76 6.01
N PHE A 23 -4.92 0.23 6.45
CA PHE A 23 -5.87 0.92 5.57
C PHE A 23 -5.19 1.69 4.44
N GLY A 24 -4.07 2.36 4.72
CA GLY A 24 -3.28 3.07 3.71
C GLY A 24 -2.73 2.13 2.65
N SER A 25 -2.25 0.95 3.06
CA SER A 25 -1.75 -0.08 2.14
C SER A 25 -2.88 -0.62 1.26
N ILE A 26 -4.03 -0.97 1.86
CA ILE A 26 -5.22 -1.42 1.11
C ILE A 26 -5.68 -0.34 0.13
N TRP A 27 -5.73 0.92 0.56
CA TRP A 27 -6.14 2.04 -0.28
C TRP A 27 -5.20 2.25 -1.48
N ILE A 28 -3.89 2.13 -1.27
CA ILE A 28 -2.89 2.14 -2.35
C ILE A 28 -3.16 1.01 -3.35
N PHE A 29 -3.41 -0.22 -2.87
CA PHE A 29 -3.73 -1.36 -3.74
C PHE A 29 -5.04 -1.16 -4.51
N MET A 30 -6.10 -0.65 -3.85
CA MET A 30 -7.38 -0.38 -4.51
C MET A 30 -7.28 0.69 -5.60
N ARG A 31 -6.36 1.65 -5.46
CA ARG A 31 -6.15 2.69 -6.47
C ARG A 31 -5.40 2.19 -7.71
N MET A 32 -4.70 1.05 -7.65
CA MET A 32 -4.02 0.46 -8.80
C MET A 32 -4.97 -0.28 -9.75
N ALA A 33 -6.01 -0.92 -9.22
CA ALA A 33 -6.89 -1.81 -10.00
C ALA A 33 -7.71 -1.12 -11.12
N PRO A 34 -8.43 -0.01 -10.86
CA PRO A 34 -9.47 0.46 -11.81
C PRO A 34 -8.93 1.20 -13.04
N ALA A 35 -7.71 1.76 -12.99
CA ALA A 35 -7.16 2.48 -14.15
C ALA A 35 -6.62 1.54 -15.24
N ILE A 36 -6.29 0.30 -14.89
CA ILE A 36 -5.66 -0.67 -15.79
C ILE A 36 -6.72 -1.51 -16.48
N GLU A 37 -7.68 -2.01 -15.71
CA GLU A 37 -8.68 -2.97 -16.18
C GLU A 37 -9.67 -2.35 -17.18
N VAL A 38 -10.07 -1.10 -16.96
CA VAL A 38 -10.98 -0.38 -17.88
C VAL A 38 -10.27 -0.03 -19.19
N ILE A 39 -9.00 0.39 -19.14
CA ILE A 39 -8.26 0.76 -20.35
C ILE A 39 -7.89 -0.50 -21.15
N ILE A 40 -7.53 -1.61 -20.51
CA ILE A 40 -7.21 -2.85 -21.22
C ILE A 40 -8.47 -3.46 -21.86
N SER A 41 -9.58 -3.56 -21.12
CA SER A 41 -10.81 -4.17 -21.66
C SER A 41 -11.41 -3.40 -22.83
N GLN A 42 -11.44 -2.06 -22.76
CA GLN A 42 -11.90 -1.25 -23.88
C GLN A 42 -10.96 -1.35 -25.08
N ASN A 43 -9.65 -1.38 -24.86
CA ASN A 43 -8.69 -1.49 -25.96
C ASN A 43 -8.71 -2.87 -26.65
N GLU A 44 -8.97 -3.94 -25.91
CA GLU A 44 -9.16 -5.28 -26.46
C GLU A 44 -10.33 -5.33 -27.45
N VAL A 45 -11.47 -4.70 -27.11
CA VAL A 45 -12.64 -4.60 -28.01
C VAL A 45 -12.31 -3.84 -29.30
N SER A 46 -11.54 -2.75 -29.21
CA SER A 46 -11.15 -1.97 -30.40
C SER A 46 -10.14 -2.71 -31.29
N LEU A 47 -9.26 -3.53 -30.70
CA LEU A 47 -8.34 -4.38 -31.44
C LEU A 47 -9.08 -5.54 -32.13
N GLU A 48 -9.95 -6.23 -31.40
CA GLU A 48 -10.80 -7.31 -31.94
C GLU A 48 -11.65 -6.78 -33.11
N ALA A 49 -12.28 -5.61 -32.96
CA ALA A 49 -13.03 -4.97 -34.03
C ALA A 49 -12.15 -4.67 -35.27
N SER A 50 -10.89 -4.26 -35.06
CA SER A 50 -9.94 -4.02 -36.15
C SER A 50 -9.57 -5.32 -36.88
N GLU A 51 -9.40 -6.42 -36.15
CA GLU A 51 -9.12 -7.75 -36.71
C GLU A 51 -10.33 -8.31 -37.46
N GLU A 52 -11.54 -8.20 -36.90
CA GLU A 52 -12.80 -8.57 -37.56
C GLU A 52 -12.99 -7.80 -38.88
N MET A 53 -12.72 -6.49 -38.89
CA MET A 53 -12.79 -5.65 -40.10
C MET A 53 -11.78 -6.10 -41.17
N LEU A 54 -10.54 -6.41 -40.79
CA LEU A 54 -9.53 -6.90 -41.73
C LEU A 54 -9.88 -8.29 -42.28
N ALA A 55 -10.38 -9.19 -41.43
CA ALA A 55 -10.81 -10.53 -41.83
C ALA A 55 -11.96 -10.45 -42.84
N ALA A 56 -12.96 -9.61 -42.59
CA ALA A 56 -14.08 -9.39 -43.50
C ALA A 56 -13.62 -8.80 -44.86
N LEU A 57 -12.63 -7.90 -44.86
CA LEU A 57 -12.05 -7.35 -46.10
C LEU A 57 -11.24 -8.37 -46.91
N LEU A 58 -10.53 -9.29 -46.24
CA LEU A 58 -9.72 -10.32 -46.92
C LEU A 58 -10.60 -11.33 -47.66
N ASN A 59 -11.76 -11.69 -47.10
CA ASN A 59 -12.70 -12.64 -47.71
C ASN A 59 -13.38 -12.12 -49.00
N ILE A 60 -13.27 -10.83 -49.30
CA ILE A 60 -13.71 -10.22 -50.57
C ILE A 60 -12.85 -10.70 -51.73
N LYS A 61 -11.53 -10.88 -51.53
CA LYS A 61 -10.62 -11.29 -52.60
C LYS A 61 -10.85 -12.73 -53.08
N THR A 62 -11.47 -13.54 -52.25
CA THR A 62 -11.67 -14.98 -52.47
C THR A 62 -13.04 -15.30 -53.07
N SER A 63 -13.97 -14.34 -53.07
CA SER A 63 -15.37 -14.54 -53.47
C SER A 63 -15.72 -13.55 -54.59
N GLU A 64 -16.12 -14.02 -55.78
CA GLU A 64 -16.46 -13.15 -56.93
C GLU A 64 -17.66 -12.22 -56.66
N ILE A 65 -18.46 -12.51 -55.63
CA ILE A 65 -19.58 -11.68 -55.16
C ILE A 65 -19.45 -11.56 -53.63
N PRO A 66 -19.29 -10.35 -53.06
CA PRO A 66 -19.32 -10.18 -51.62
C PRO A 66 -20.70 -10.58 -51.09
N SER A 67 -20.76 -11.61 -50.24
CA SER A 67 -22.01 -11.98 -49.58
C SER A 67 -22.45 -10.83 -48.66
N ALA A 68 -23.76 -10.57 -48.61
CA ALA A 68 -24.33 -9.54 -47.73
C ALA A 68 -23.89 -9.74 -46.26
N GLU A 69 -23.67 -10.99 -45.88
CA GLU A 69 -23.18 -11.44 -44.57
C GLU A 69 -21.76 -10.93 -44.24
N LEU A 70 -20.85 -10.85 -45.23
CA LEU A 70 -19.49 -10.31 -45.04
C LEU A 70 -19.49 -8.80 -44.83
N ILE A 71 -20.38 -8.09 -45.53
CA ILE A 71 -20.56 -6.64 -45.36
C ILE A 71 -21.18 -6.36 -43.99
N GLU A 72 -22.17 -7.14 -43.59
CA GLU A 72 -22.80 -7.03 -42.27
C GLU A 72 -21.80 -7.28 -41.14
N SER A 73 -20.96 -8.32 -41.25
CA SER A 73 -19.88 -8.59 -40.30
C SER A 73 -18.92 -7.40 -40.16
N PHE A 74 -18.51 -6.79 -41.27
CA PHE A 74 -17.66 -5.60 -41.25
C PHE A 74 -18.35 -4.39 -40.60
N VAL A 75 -19.62 -4.13 -40.94
CA VAL A 75 -20.39 -3.02 -40.38
C VAL A 75 -20.60 -3.21 -38.87
N ASN A 76 -20.83 -4.43 -38.42
CA ASN A 76 -20.92 -4.76 -37.00
C ASN A 76 -19.61 -4.47 -36.27
N ALA A 77 -18.48 -4.92 -36.81
CA ALA A 77 -17.15 -4.64 -36.25
C ALA A 77 -16.84 -3.13 -36.23
N LEU A 78 -17.14 -2.41 -37.31
CA LEU A 78 -16.98 -0.96 -37.38
C LEU A 78 -17.87 -0.23 -36.35
N THR A 79 -19.07 -0.72 -36.13
CA THR A 79 -19.99 -0.17 -35.12
C THR A 79 -19.46 -0.40 -33.70
N LYS A 80 -18.89 -1.58 -33.42
CA LYS A 80 -18.20 -1.84 -32.14
C LYS A 80 -17.07 -0.83 -31.92
N ALA A 81 -16.19 -0.64 -32.91
CA ALA A 81 -15.08 0.32 -32.83
C ALA A 81 -15.59 1.77 -32.63
N LYS A 82 -16.62 2.18 -33.36
CA LYS A 82 -17.23 3.53 -33.24
C LYS A 82 -17.84 3.80 -31.87
N ASN A 83 -18.49 2.80 -31.27
CA ASN A 83 -19.10 2.92 -29.96
C ASN A 83 -18.09 2.86 -28.81
N ASN A 84 -16.82 2.54 -29.11
CA ASN A 84 -15.76 2.31 -28.15
C ASN A 84 -14.53 3.19 -28.44
N ILE A 85 -14.78 4.46 -28.78
CA ILE A 85 -13.72 5.46 -28.96
C ILE A 85 -13.14 5.81 -27.58
N THR A 86 -11.86 5.51 -27.40
CA THR A 86 -11.09 5.75 -26.17
C THR A 86 -10.09 6.88 -26.33
N GLU A 87 -9.56 7.08 -27.54
CA GLU A 87 -8.55 8.09 -27.85
C GLU A 87 -9.09 9.13 -28.86
N LYS A 88 -8.66 10.39 -28.70
CA LYS A 88 -9.13 11.51 -29.54
C LYS A 88 -8.86 11.32 -31.03
N GLU A 89 -7.79 10.59 -31.34
CA GLU A 89 -7.30 10.36 -32.70
C GLU A 89 -8.12 9.27 -33.44
N GLU A 90 -8.83 8.40 -32.71
CA GLU A 90 -9.57 7.27 -33.30
C GLU A 90 -10.76 7.75 -34.16
N SER A 91 -11.43 8.84 -33.77
CA SER A 91 -12.61 9.34 -34.49
C SER A 91 -12.30 9.66 -35.96
N ALA A 92 -11.20 10.36 -36.23
CA ALA A 92 -10.83 10.75 -37.59
C ALA A 92 -10.45 9.55 -38.46
N VAL A 93 -9.85 8.52 -37.85
CA VAL A 93 -9.51 7.27 -38.53
C VAL A 93 -10.76 6.45 -38.83
N ILE A 94 -11.70 6.36 -37.88
CA ILE A 94 -13.00 5.69 -38.06
C ILE A 94 -13.81 6.37 -39.16
N ASP A 95 -13.83 7.71 -39.22
CA ASP A 95 -14.49 8.44 -40.30
C ASP A 95 -13.88 8.11 -41.68
N THR A 96 -12.56 7.91 -41.73
CA THR A 96 -11.88 7.47 -42.96
C THR A 96 -12.30 6.06 -43.38
N ILE A 97 -12.50 5.15 -42.41
CA ILE A 97 -13.00 3.78 -42.67
C ILE A 97 -14.43 3.86 -43.20
N ILE A 98 -15.32 4.61 -42.53
CA ILE A 98 -16.73 4.81 -42.91
C ILE A 98 -16.83 5.34 -44.35
N HIS A 99 -15.95 6.28 -44.73
CA HIS A 99 -16.03 6.91 -46.05
C HIS A 99 -15.54 6.02 -47.20
N HIS A 100 -14.73 4.99 -46.92
CA HIS A 100 -14.05 4.22 -47.97
C HIS A 100 -14.40 2.72 -48.00
N TYR A 101 -15.02 2.15 -46.97
CA TYR A 101 -15.27 0.71 -46.93
C TYR A 101 -16.24 0.24 -48.03
N GLU A 102 -17.33 0.95 -48.31
CA GLU A 102 -18.29 0.52 -49.33
C GLU A 102 -17.64 0.40 -50.72
N ASP A 103 -16.80 1.37 -51.08
CA ASP A 103 -16.09 1.35 -52.36
C ASP A 103 -15.01 0.26 -52.39
N ALA A 104 -14.42 -0.08 -51.23
CA ALA A 104 -13.55 -1.24 -51.12
C ALA A 104 -14.29 -2.56 -51.44
N TYR A 105 -15.53 -2.70 -50.97
CA TYR A 105 -16.40 -3.85 -51.28
C TYR A 105 -16.87 -3.88 -52.75
N LYS A 106 -16.93 -2.73 -53.43
CA LYS A 106 -17.20 -2.62 -54.87
C LYS A 106 -15.98 -2.92 -55.75
N GLY A 107 -14.85 -3.32 -55.18
CA GLY A 107 -13.62 -3.68 -55.91
C GLY A 107 -12.69 -2.50 -56.23
N ASN A 108 -12.91 -1.32 -55.64
CA ASN A 108 -12.00 -0.19 -55.83
C ASN A 108 -10.69 -0.42 -55.02
N ASN A 109 -9.61 -0.74 -55.72
CA ASN A 109 -8.29 -0.97 -55.12
C ASN A 109 -7.73 0.22 -54.31
N ILE A 110 -8.07 1.46 -54.69
CA ILE A 110 -7.63 2.65 -53.95
C ILE A 110 -8.39 2.75 -52.64
N ALA A 111 -9.72 2.57 -52.70
CA ALA A 111 -10.57 2.57 -51.51
C ALA A 111 -10.16 1.43 -50.56
N GLN A 112 -9.90 0.22 -51.08
CA GLN A 112 -9.42 -0.90 -50.28
C GLN A 112 -8.12 -0.57 -49.55
N LYS A 113 -7.11 -0.02 -50.23
CA LYS A 113 -5.85 0.39 -49.59
C LYS A 113 -6.07 1.45 -48.52
N LYS A 114 -6.94 2.43 -48.78
CA LYS A 114 -7.28 3.46 -47.79
C LYS A 114 -7.96 2.88 -46.56
N THR A 115 -8.95 2.00 -46.75
CA THR A 115 -9.66 1.32 -45.65
C THR A 115 -8.70 0.45 -44.83
N VAL A 116 -7.87 -0.38 -45.48
CA VAL A 116 -6.88 -1.22 -44.79
C VAL A 116 -5.88 -0.37 -44.00
N ASN A 117 -5.32 0.68 -44.60
CA ASN A 117 -4.38 1.56 -43.90
C ASN A 117 -5.05 2.26 -42.71
N ALA A 118 -6.30 2.69 -42.85
CA ALA A 118 -7.04 3.28 -41.76
C ALA A 118 -7.27 2.29 -40.61
N ILE A 119 -7.67 1.04 -40.91
CA ILE A 119 -7.84 0.01 -39.87
C ILE A 119 -6.51 -0.31 -39.17
N VAL A 120 -5.40 -0.42 -39.90
CA VAL A 120 -4.07 -0.62 -39.31
C VAL A 120 -3.69 0.56 -38.41
N THR A 121 -3.95 1.79 -38.85
CA THR A 121 -3.70 3.01 -38.06
C THR A 121 -4.53 3.02 -36.78
N LEU A 122 -5.80 2.60 -36.85
CA LEU A 122 -6.67 2.45 -35.68
C LEU A 122 -6.06 1.47 -34.66
N GLY A 123 -5.62 0.30 -35.12
CA GLY A 123 -4.94 -0.69 -34.28
C GLY A 123 -3.62 -0.17 -33.68
N ASP A 124 -2.87 0.67 -34.39
CA ASP A 124 -1.63 1.25 -33.89
C ASP A 124 -1.85 2.32 -32.82
N ILE A 125 -2.87 3.19 -33.00
CA ILE A 125 -3.31 4.14 -31.97
C ILE A 125 -3.68 3.38 -30.69
N ASN A 126 -4.48 2.33 -30.84
CA ASN A 126 -4.95 1.53 -29.72
C ASN A 126 -3.79 0.80 -29.00
N ARG A 127 -2.87 0.17 -29.75
CA ARG A 127 -1.65 -0.43 -29.18
C ARG A 127 -0.74 0.59 -28.50
N ALA A 128 -0.66 1.81 -29.01
CA ALA A 128 0.08 2.90 -28.35
C ALA A 128 -0.59 3.33 -27.04
N ALA A 129 -1.93 3.41 -27.00
CA ALA A 129 -2.69 3.67 -25.79
C ALA A 129 -2.46 2.59 -24.73
N MET A 130 -2.55 1.31 -25.10
CA MET A 130 -2.26 0.19 -24.20
C MET A 130 -0.86 0.27 -23.59
N ARG A 131 0.17 0.56 -24.41
CA ARG A 131 1.55 0.69 -23.91
C ARG A 131 1.71 1.86 -22.92
N ARG A 132 1.05 2.99 -23.16
CA ARG A 132 1.04 4.13 -22.23
C ARG A 132 0.34 3.77 -20.92
N ALA A 133 -0.80 3.09 -21.01
CA ALA A 133 -1.54 2.63 -19.84
C ALA A 133 -0.74 1.63 -19.00
N ASP A 134 -0.09 0.64 -19.63
CA ASP A 134 0.79 -0.33 -18.96
C ASP A 134 2.01 0.35 -18.31
N ALA A 135 2.62 1.34 -18.97
CA ALA A 135 3.72 2.10 -18.37
C ALA A 135 3.26 2.88 -17.13
N ASN A 136 2.10 3.55 -17.19
CA ASN A 136 1.52 4.28 -16.06
C ASN A 136 1.14 3.32 -14.92
N ALA A 137 0.59 2.16 -15.26
CA ALA A 137 0.27 1.08 -14.33
C ALA A 137 1.51 0.62 -13.55
N LYS A 138 2.60 0.33 -14.26
CA LYS A 138 3.88 -0.07 -13.66
C LYS A 138 4.44 1.01 -12.76
N GLN A 139 4.40 2.28 -13.18
CA GLN A 139 4.89 3.40 -12.38
C GLN A 139 4.09 3.55 -11.08
N LEU A 140 2.76 3.47 -11.14
CA LEU A 140 1.89 3.45 -9.96
C LEU A 140 2.23 2.25 -9.05
N GLY A 141 2.44 1.07 -9.64
CA GLY A 141 2.88 -0.14 -8.95
C GLY A 141 4.17 0.06 -8.15
N TYR A 142 5.21 0.59 -8.78
CA TYR A 142 6.49 0.88 -8.11
C TYR A 142 6.35 1.93 -7.02
N ALA A 143 5.58 3.00 -7.25
CA ALA A 143 5.35 4.05 -6.26
C ALA A 143 4.61 3.50 -5.03
N GLY A 144 3.58 2.67 -5.24
CA GLY A 144 2.86 2.03 -4.13
C GLY A 144 3.73 1.04 -3.36
N ALA A 145 4.55 0.24 -4.04
CA ALA A 145 5.48 -0.68 -3.39
C ALA A 145 6.50 0.06 -2.50
N TRP A 146 7.10 1.14 -2.99
CA TRP A 146 7.96 2.00 -2.18
C TRP A 146 7.20 2.62 -0.99
N GLY A 147 5.95 3.03 -1.19
CA GLY A 147 5.07 3.51 -0.12
C GLY A 147 4.95 2.51 1.03
N VAL A 148 4.70 1.23 0.73
CA VAL A 148 4.61 0.15 1.73
C VAL A 148 5.95 -0.06 2.46
N VAL A 149 7.08 -0.05 1.74
CA VAL A 149 8.42 -0.18 2.34
C VAL A 149 8.70 0.96 3.32
N PHE A 150 8.39 2.20 2.95
CA PHE A 150 8.53 3.36 3.83
C PHE A 150 7.64 3.24 5.08
N MET A 151 6.37 2.86 4.91
CA MET A 151 5.46 2.64 6.03
C MET A 151 5.98 1.55 6.99
N ALA A 152 6.45 0.42 6.47
CA ALA A 152 7.01 -0.66 7.27
C ALA A 152 8.26 -0.20 8.04
N THR A 153 9.14 0.57 7.39
CA THR A 153 10.35 1.13 8.01
C THR A 153 10.01 2.08 9.16
N ILE A 154 9.00 2.93 8.99
CA ILE A 154 8.53 3.85 10.03
C ILE A 154 7.94 3.06 11.21
N THR A 155 7.07 2.08 10.96
CA THR A 155 6.50 1.23 12.02
C THR A 155 7.58 0.51 12.79
N PHE A 156 8.57 -0.04 12.10
CA PHE A 156 9.69 -0.71 12.73
C PHE A 156 10.50 0.25 13.62
N MET A 157 10.79 1.45 13.13
CA MET A 157 11.51 2.47 13.90
C MET A 157 10.73 2.90 15.15
N VAL A 158 9.42 3.17 15.01
CA VAL A 158 8.54 3.51 16.14
C VAL A 158 8.47 2.36 17.15
N GLY A 159 8.37 1.11 16.69
CA GLY A 159 8.41 -0.08 17.53
C GLY A 159 9.71 -0.21 18.32
N MET A 160 10.87 0.03 17.67
CA MET A 160 12.16 0.04 18.35
C MET A 160 12.27 1.14 19.41
N ILE A 161 11.78 2.35 19.11
CA ILE A 161 11.75 3.45 20.09
C ILE A 161 10.87 3.10 21.28
N PHE A 162 9.69 2.51 21.02
CA PHE A 162 8.77 2.06 22.07
C PHE A 162 9.41 1.00 22.96
N LEU A 163 10.05 -0.02 22.38
CA LEU A 163 10.72 -1.09 23.13
C LEU A 163 11.86 -0.53 24.01
N ARG A 164 12.70 0.36 23.45
CA ARG A 164 13.74 1.05 24.21
C ARG A 164 13.17 1.89 25.36
N SER A 165 12.07 2.59 25.10
CA SER A 165 11.38 3.38 26.12
C SER A 165 10.83 2.51 27.24
N MET A 166 10.19 1.37 26.91
CA MET A 166 9.71 0.41 27.89
C MET A 166 10.84 -0.15 28.74
N LYS A 167 11.97 -0.53 28.12
CA LYS A 167 13.13 -1.05 28.85
C LYS A 167 13.63 -0.05 29.90
N LYS A 168 13.88 1.20 29.50
CA LYS A 168 14.44 2.24 30.38
C LYS A 168 13.46 2.75 31.43
N ASN A 169 12.18 2.88 31.07
CA ASN A 169 11.20 3.56 31.93
C ASN A 169 10.37 2.60 32.80
N LEU A 170 10.39 1.29 32.52
CA LEU A 170 9.66 0.27 33.28
C LEU A 170 10.55 -0.89 33.74
N LEU A 171 11.24 -1.56 32.80
CA LEU A 171 11.95 -2.80 33.12
C LEU A 171 13.14 -2.55 34.06
N GLU A 172 14.02 -1.61 33.70
CA GLU A 172 15.18 -1.25 34.52
C GLU A 172 14.79 -0.79 35.94
N PRO A 173 13.76 0.09 36.12
CA PRO A 173 13.28 0.43 37.46
C PRO A 173 12.76 -0.75 38.28
N VAL A 174 12.06 -1.69 37.66
CA VAL A 174 11.54 -2.87 38.37
C VAL A 174 12.70 -3.80 38.77
N GLN A 175 13.68 -3.99 37.90
CA GLN A 175 14.89 -4.76 38.20
C GLN A 175 15.70 -4.13 39.33
N GLU A 176 15.81 -2.80 39.38
CA GLU A 176 16.48 -2.09 40.48
C GLU A 176 15.77 -2.31 41.82
N ILE A 177 14.44 -2.29 41.84
CA ILE A 177 13.66 -2.58 43.06
C ILE A 177 13.92 -4.02 43.54
N ASP A 178 13.85 -4.98 42.62
CA ASP A 178 14.10 -6.40 42.94
C ASP A 178 15.51 -6.61 43.50
N ALA A 179 16.52 -6.03 42.85
CA ALA A 179 17.91 -6.10 43.30
C ALA A 179 18.12 -5.50 44.70
N VAL A 180 17.48 -4.37 45.00
CA VAL A 180 17.57 -3.73 46.34
C VAL A 180 16.89 -4.58 47.40
N ILE A 181 15.73 -5.17 47.11
CA ILE A 181 15.02 -6.06 48.04
C ILE A 181 15.86 -7.31 48.34
N ILE A 182 16.49 -7.90 47.32
CA ILE A 182 17.38 -9.05 47.48
C ILE A 182 18.59 -8.66 48.34
N ALA A 183 19.28 -7.56 48.02
CA ALA A 183 20.44 -7.10 48.78
C ALA A 183 20.10 -6.82 50.26
N PHE A 184 18.94 -6.22 50.52
CA PHE A 184 18.47 -5.96 51.89
C PHE A 184 18.20 -7.27 52.65
N ARG A 185 17.63 -8.30 51.99
CA ARG A 185 17.45 -9.63 52.59
C ARG A 185 18.76 -10.34 52.88
N GLU A 186 19.78 -10.13 52.05
CA GLU A 186 21.13 -10.67 52.22
C GLU A 186 21.95 -9.91 53.28
N GLY A 187 21.40 -8.82 53.84
CA GLY A 187 21.99 -8.09 54.96
C GLY A 187 22.66 -6.76 54.59
N ASP A 188 22.65 -6.35 53.33
CA ASP A 188 23.09 -5.00 52.93
C ASP A 188 22.01 -3.97 53.27
N MET A 189 22.04 -3.51 54.53
CA MET A 189 21.08 -2.55 55.07
C MET A 189 21.26 -1.12 54.52
N MET A 190 22.32 -0.84 53.76
CA MET A 190 22.64 0.49 53.23
C MET A 190 22.26 0.66 51.75
N ARG A 191 21.98 -0.44 51.02
CA ARG A 191 21.54 -0.37 49.63
C ARG A 191 20.17 0.32 49.52
N ARG A 192 20.07 1.31 48.63
CA ARG A 192 18.84 2.07 48.35
C ARG A 192 18.53 2.06 46.86
N CYS A 193 17.26 2.12 46.49
CA CYS A 193 16.82 2.28 45.10
C CYS A 193 17.34 3.61 44.55
N SER A 194 18.15 3.57 43.48
CA SER A 194 18.65 4.79 42.83
C SER A 194 18.76 4.63 41.32
N MET A 195 18.52 5.72 40.58
CA MET A 195 18.69 5.77 39.13
C MET A 195 19.05 7.19 38.71
N LYS A 196 19.85 7.34 37.64
CA LYS A 196 20.33 8.64 37.17
C LYS A 196 19.21 9.59 36.73
N ASN A 197 18.16 9.08 36.08
CA ASN A 197 17.02 9.88 35.57
C ASN A 197 15.69 9.10 35.58
N PRO A 198 15.15 8.73 36.74
CA PRO A 198 13.90 7.99 36.81
C PRO A 198 12.70 8.89 36.45
N PRO A 199 11.68 8.35 35.75
CA PRO A 199 10.39 9.03 35.60
C PRO A 199 9.81 9.46 36.95
N LYS A 200 9.10 10.58 37.01
CA LYS A 200 8.59 11.16 38.28
C LYS A 200 7.85 10.17 39.18
N SER A 201 7.06 9.26 38.60
CA SER A 201 6.36 8.23 39.37
C SER A 201 7.28 7.14 39.91
N ILE A 202 8.30 6.73 39.14
CA ILE A 202 9.33 5.79 39.63
C ILE A 202 10.11 6.44 40.76
N LYS A 203 10.49 7.72 40.63
CA LYS A 203 11.17 8.47 41.69
C LYS A 203 10.38 8.46 43.00
N LYS A 204 9.05 8.65 42.92
CA LYS A 204 8.17 8.58 44.10
C LYS A 204 8.14 7.17 44.70
N ILE A 205 8.06 6.12 43.87
CA ILE A 205 8.07 4.73 44.35
C ILE A 205 9.41 4.40 45.03
N PHE A 206 10.53 4.79 44.42
CA PHE A 206 11.86 4.59 45.00
C PHE A 206 12.00 5.28 46.36
N GLY A 207 11.54 6.53 46.48
CA GLY A 207 11.51 7.25 47.76
C GLY A 207 10.72 6.50 48.83
N ASN A 208 9.48 6.11 48.52
CA ASN A 208 8.64 5.36 49.46
C ASN A 208 9.27 4.03 49.89
N ILE A 209 9.94 3.31 48.99
CA ILE A 209 10.63 2.05 49.33
C ILE A 209 11.83 2.33 50.24
N ASN A 210 12.64 3.33 49.91
CA ASN A 210 13.80 3.70 50.72
C ASN A 210 13.37 4.11 52.14
N ASP A 211 12.32 4.93 52.28
CA ASP A 211 11.78 5.34 53.58
C ASP A 211 11.34 4.12 54.43
N LEU A 212 10.70 3.11 53.80
CA LEU A 212 10.31 1.88 54.49
C LEU A 212 11.51 1.04 54.95
N LEU A 213 12.55 0.95 54.11
CA LEU A 213 13.78 0.26 54.48
C LEU A 213 14.52 0.99 55.61
N ASP A 214 14.53 2.32 55.60
CA ASP A 214 15.12 3.16 56.66
C ASP A 214 14.40 2.97 58.01
N MET A 215 13.06 2.89 58.00
CA MET A 215 12.27 2.62 59.20
C MET A 215 12.59 1.24 59.80
N GLN A 216 12.68 0.20 58.96
CA GLN A 216 13.05 -1.14 59.43
C GLN A 216 14.49 -1.19 59.96
N CYS A 217 15.42 -0.50 59.30
CA CYS A 217 16.80 -0.46 59.72
C CYS A 217 16.94 0.23 61.09
N SER A 218 16.22 1.34 61.30
CA SER A 218 16.21 2.08 62.56
C SER A 218 15.64 1.22 63.71
N ALA A 219 14.49 0.56 63.48
CA ALA A 219 13.88 -0.32 64.47
C ALA A 219 14.79 -1.49 64.90
N ARG A 220 15.58 -2.04 63.96
CA ARG A 220 16.52 -3.13 64.23
C ARG A 220 17.74 -2.67 65.05
N ILE A 221 18.19 -1.44 64.85
CA ILE A 221 19.28 -0.82 65.62
C ILE A 221 18.84 -0.52 67.06
N ASP A 222 17.62 -0.01 67.24
CA ASP A 222 17.06 0.32 68.55
C ASP A 222 16.78 -0.95 69.39
N GLY A 223 16.29 -2.02 68.76
CA GLY A 223 16.09 -3.32 69.42
C GLY A 223 17.40 -3.99 69.86
N GLY A 224 18.45 -3.94 69.04
CA GLY A 224 19.77 -4.50 69.39
C GLY A 224 20.52 -3.72 70.49
N SER A 225 20.13 -2.46 70.72
CA SER A 225 20.73 -1.62 71.77
C SER A 225 20.15 -1.90 73.17
N GLN A 226 18.95 -2.50 73.26
CA GLN A 226 18.37 -2.93 74.53
C GLN A 226 18.94 -4.27 75.03
N GLU A 227 19.32 -5.17 74.13
CA GLU A 227 19.91 -6.49 74.48
C GLU A 227 21.34 -6.41 75.04
N LYS A 228 22.10 -5.35 74.70
CA LYS A 228 23.49 -5.16 75.21
C LYS A 228 23.58 -4.46 76.57
N LYS A 229 22.46 -4.06 77.17
CA LYS A 229 22.41 -3.39 78.49
C LYS A 229 21.87 -4.28 79.62
N SER A 230 21.65 -5.57 79.35
CA SER A 230 21.29 -6.57 80.37
C SER A 230 22.46 -7.44 80.75
#